data_AF-A0AAU1LZ44-F1
#
_entry.id   AF-A0AAU1LZ44-F1
#
_cell.length_a   1.000
_cell.length_b   1.000
_cell.length_c   1.000
_cell.angle_alpha   90.00
_cell.angle_beta   90.00
_cell.angle_gamma   90.00
#
_symmetry.space_group_name_H-M   'P 1'
#
loop_
_entity.id
_entity.type
_entity.pdbx_description
1 polymer ?
#
loop_
_entity_poly.entity_id
_entity_poly.type
_entity_poly.pdbx_seq_one_letter_code
_entity_poly.pdbx_strand_id
1 'polypeptide(L)'
;MFGRRKNSGSAKDTADEAREAEQVADELDDNGAESGSRRTNLPPAPRPDGPWDISEVSQPGEGRVDLGGIFVPGVEGMELRVEVAGDAIVAATVVLRDSAVQLQAFAAPKREGIWGEVREEIASGITQQGGIIDEVEGPLGWELRAQVPVQLPDGKNGVQLVRFVGVDGPRWFLRGVISGQGAVQPDAAGLLETIFRDTVVVRGEGPMAPRDPIVLKLPNDAQMVPEGVQQEDQESSKFSGGMGQLQRGPEITEVR
;
A
#
# COMPACT_ATOMS: atom_id res chain seq x y z
N MET A 1 72.25 18.39 -51.76
CA MET A 1 71.09 17.85 -52.52
C MET A 1 69.98 18.89 -52.48
N PHE A 2 69.44 19.22 -53.66
CA PHE A 2 68.16 19.87 -54.01
C PHE A 2 67.09 19.89 -52.87
N GLY A 3 66.29 20.92 -52.57
CA GLY A 3 65.91 22.17 -53.23
C GLY A 3 64.38 22.24 -53.52
N ARG A 4 63.69 23.28 -52.98
CA ARG A 4 62.29 23.79 -53.25
C ARG A 4 61.10 23.09 -52.54
N ARG A 5 60.02 23.76 -52.09
CA ARG A 5 59.32 25.04 -52.46
C ARG A 5 58.30 25.40 -51.33
N LYS A 6 58.26 26.61 -50.73
CA LYS A 6 57.41 27.82 -50.97
C LYS A 6 55.87 27.61 -51.10
N ASN A 7 55.08 28.15 -50.13
CA ASN A 7 53.97 29.14 -50.26
C ASN A 7 53.18 29.22 -48.92
N SER A 8 53.14 30.34 -48.20
CA SER A 8 52.28 31.55 -48.34
C SER A 8 50.84 31.40 -47.82
N GLY A 9 50.46 32.20 -46.84
CA GLY A 9 49.06 32.44 -46.45
C GLY A 9 48.94 33.07 -45.06
N SER A 10 49.03 34.40 -45.00
CA SER A 10 48.77 35.18 -43.78
C SER A 10 47.30 35.60 -43.69
N ALA A 11 46.83 35.74 -42.43
CA ALA A 11 45.81 36.67 -41.92
C ALA A 11 44.32 36.38 -42.17
N LYS A 12 43.58 36.02 -41.11
CA LYS A 12 42.90 36.94 -40.17
C LYS A 12 42.28 36.10 -39.02
N ASP A 13 42.67 36.28 -37.76
CA ASP A 13 42.27 37.36 -36.86
C ASP A 13 40.79 37.20 -36.43
N THR A 14 40.56 36.68 -35.22
CA THR A 14 39.92 37.38 -34.08
C THR A 14 39.40 36.38 -33.05
N ALA A 15 39.91 36.53 -31.81
CA ALA A 15 39.17 36.49 -30.53
C ALA A 15 38.37 35.21 -30.19
N ASP A 16 38.40 34.64 -29.00
CA ASP A 16 38.94 35.06 -27.72
C ASP A 16 38.98 33.81 -26.83
N GLU A 17 39.71 33.97 -25.75
CA GLU A 17 40.02 33.08 -24.66
C GLU A 17 38.81 32.30 -24.11
N ALA A 18 39.00 31.03 -23.77
CA ALA A 18 39.26 30.70 -22.36
C ALA A 18 39.33 29.18 -22.11
N ARG A 19 40.57 28.72 -21.96
CA ARG A 19 41.06 27.90 -20.83
C ARG A 19 40.62 26.44 -20.76
N GLU A 20 41.51 25.61 -21.32
CA GLU A 20 42.01 24.39 -20.69
C GLU A 20 42.41 24.63 -19.22
N ALA A 21 42.16 23.64 -18.36
CA ALA A 21 43.10 23.00 -17.44
C ALA A 21 42.26 22.28 -16.37
N GLU A 22 42.03 20.97 -16.48
CA GLU A 22 42.89 19.89 -15.99
C GLU A 22 43.10 19.82 -14.47
N GLN A 23 42.97 18.58 -14.00
CA GLN A 23 43.63 17.95 -12.85
C GLN A 23 42.93 17.96 -11.48
N VAL A 24 42.28 16.81 -11.26
CA VAL A 24 42.38 15.95 -10.07
C VAL A 24 43.63 16.17 -9.18
N ALA A 25 43.39 16.39 -7.89
CA ALA A 25 44.24 15.94 -6.79
C ALA A 25 43.42 15.89 -5.49
N ASP A 26 43.76 14.91 -4.67
CA ASP A 26 43.02 14.33 -3.56
C ASP A 26 43.35 15.00 -2.20
N GLU A 27 42.49 14.68 -1.22
CA GLU A 27 42.71 14.66 0.25
C GLU A 27 42.49 15.89 1.18
N LEU A 28 41.41 15.77 1.98
CA LEU A 28 41.27 15.91 3.46
C LEU A 28 41.41 17.33 4.09
N ASP A 29 40.63 17.81 5.08
CA ASP A 29 39.61 17.25 5.97
C ASP A 29 38.85 18.41 6.69
N ASP A 30 37.68 18.06 7.22
CA ASP A 30 37.01 18.59 8.43
C ASP A 30 35.94 19.72 8.42
N ASN A 31 34.78 19.29 8.91
CA ASN A 31 33.75 19.96 9.71
C ASN A 31 32.69 20.89 9.08
N GLY A 32 31.60 20.25 8.64
CA GLY A 32 30.26 20.82 8.62
C GLY A 32 29.23 19.71 8.90
N ALA A 33 28.92 19.49 10.16
CA ALA A 33 27.91 18.55 10.62
C ALA A 33 26.51 18.92 10.09
N GLU A 34 26.11 18.35 8.98
CA GLU A 34 24.71 18.08 8.66
C GLU A 34 24.51 16.57 8.61
N SER A 35 24.04 16.02 9.73
CA SER A 35 23.49 14.67 9.81
C SER A 35 22.16 14.63 9.06
N GLY A 36 22.23 14.76 7.74
CA GLY A 36 21.19 14.35 6.81
C GLY A 36 21.65 13.03 6.20
N SER A 37 21.48 11.93 6.95
CA SER A 37 21.63 10.60 6.37
C SER A 37 20.59 10.49 5.26
N ARG A 38 20.99 10.79 4.02
CA ARG A 38 20.30 10.31 2.83
C ARG A 38 20.52 8.80 2.83
N ARG A 39 19.75 8.09 3.66
CA ARG A 39 19.66 6.63 3.66
C ARG A 39 19.24 6.28 2.25
N THR A 40 20.20 5.80 1.45
CA THR A 40 19.98 5.44 0.06
C THR A 40 18.84 4.42 0.04
N ASN A 41 17.74 4.74 -0.65
CA ASN A 41 16.63 3.80 -0.87
C ASN A 41 17.23 2.51 -1.42
N LEU A 42 17.27 1.47 -0.58
CA LEU A 42 17.86 0.21 -0.97
C LEU A 42 16.94 -0.45 -2.01
N PRO A 43 17.51 -1.19 -2.98
CA PRO A 43 16.69 -2.00 -3.86
C PRO A 43 15.81 -2.96 -3.03
N PRO A 44 14.60 -3.30 -3.51
CA PRO A 44 13.72 -4.25 -2.83
C PRO A 44 14.47 -5.51 -2.39
N ALA A 45 14.30 -5.90 -1.13
CA ALA A 45 14.91 -7.13 -0.62
C ALA A 45 14.41 -8.34 -1.44
N PRO A 46 15.24 -9.37 -1.64
CA PRO A 46 14.79 -10.61 -2.27
C PRO A 46 13.58 -11.19 -1.54
N ARG A 47 12.55 -11.63 -2.28
CA ARG A 47 11.32 -12.24 -1.76
C ARG A 47 11.26 -13.74 -2.07
N PRO A 48 12.08 -14.59 -1.43
CA PRO A 48 12.10 -16.02 -1.73
C PRO A 48 10.81 -16.74 -1.34
N ASP A 49 10.08 -16.22 -0.35
CA ASP A 49 8.88 -16.82 0.22
C ASP A 49 7.63 -15.93 0.07
N GLY A 50 7.62 -15.01 -0.90
CA GLY A 50 6.54 -14.04 -1.09
C GLY A 50 6.60 -12.84 -0.12
N PRO A 51 5.61 -11.92 -0.11
CA PRO A 51 4.40 -11.83 -0.95
C PRO A 51 4.71 -11.86 -2.43
N TRP A 52 3.82 -12.40 -3.26
CA TRP A 52 4.08 -12.71 -4.66
C TRP A 52 3.59 -11.62 -5.61
N ASP A 53 4.29 -11.42 -6.72
CA ASP A 53 3.75 -10.67 -7.86
C ASP A 53 2.87 -11.61 -8.71
N ILE A 54 1.85 -11.06 -9.37
CA ILE A 54 1.00 -11.83 -10.29
C ILE A 54 1.78 -12.55 -11.40
N SER A 55 2.92 -12.01 -11.83
CA SER A 55 3.80 -12.64 -12.83
C SER A 55 4.60 -13.83 -12.29
N GLU A 56 4.70 -14.00 -10.97
CA GLU A 56 5.44 -15.08 -10.31
C GLU A 56 4.56 -16.31 -10.05
N VAL A 57 3.23 -16.19 -10.17
CA VAL A 57 2.27 -17.24 -9.83
C VAL A 57 1.48 -17.68 -11.04
N SER A 58 1.52 -18.98 -11.36
CA SER A 58 0.78 -19.53 -12.52
C SER A 58 -0.73 -19.66 -12.28
N GLN A 59 -1.15 -19.93 -11.04
CA GLN A 59 -2.56 -20.10 -10.65
C GLN A 59 -2.86 -19.23 -9.42
N PRO A 60 -3.12 -17.93 -9.60
CA PRO A 60 -3.31 -17.01 -8.47
C PRO A 60 -4.62 -17.26 -7.71
N GLY A 61 -5.68 -17.72 -8.38
CA GLY A 61 -7.00 -17.95 -7.78
C GLY A 61 -7.17 -19.29 -7.06
N GLU A 62 -6.24 -20.23 -7.17
CA GLU A 62 -6.37 -21.53 -6.48
C GLU A 62 -6.16 -21.33 -4.97
N GLY A 63 -7.22 -21.58 -4.19
CA GLY A 63 -7.19 -21.41 -2.73
C GLY A 63 -7.09 -19.96 -2.25
N ARG A 64 -7.32 -18.96 -3.12
CA ARG A 64 -7.27 -17.54 -2.76
C ARG A 64 -8.56 -16.81 -3.16
N VAL A 65 -8.89 -15.80 -2.38
CA VAL A 65 -9.98 -14.86 -2.65
C VAL A 65 -9.46 -13.75 -3.56
N ASP A 66 -10.10 -13.58 -4.72
CA ASP A 66 -9.80 -12.49 -5.66
C ASP A 66 -10.44 -11.18 -5.19
N LEU A 67 -9.59 -10.21 -4.83
CA LEU A 67 -9.99 -8.84 -4.52
C LEU A 67 -9.57 -7.87 -5.63
N GLY A 68 -9.29 -8.35 -6.84
CA GLY A 68 -8.89 -7.56 -8.01
C GLY A 68 -7.47 -7.00 -7.94
N GLY A 69 -7.14 -6.26 -6.88
CA GLY A 69 -5.82 -5.67 -6.66
C GLY A 69 -4.87 -6.55 -5.84
N ILE A 70 -5.42 -7.53 -5.12
CA ILE A 70 -4.67 -8.57 -4.39
C ILE A 70 -5.46 -9.88 -4.41
N PHE A 71 -4.77 -11.01 -4.33
CA PHE A 71 -5.35 -12.30 -3.99
C PHE A 71 -4.94 -12.66 -2.56
N VAL A 72 -5.92 -12.91 -1.70
CA VAL A 72 -5.69 -13.25 -0.29
C VAL A 72 -5.93 -14.74 -0.08
N PRO A 73 -4.99 -15.50 0.50
CA PRO A 73 -5.17 -16.93 0.73
C PRO A 73 -6.36 -17.21 1.66
N GLY A 74 -7.18 -18.19 1.27
CA GLY A 74 -8.33 -18.64 2.04
C GLY A 74 -7.91 -19.59 3.15
N VAL A 75 -8.06 -19.17 4.41
CA VAL A 75 -7.78 -19.99 5.59
C VAL A 75 -9.09 -20.34 6.31
N GLU A 76 -9.21 -21.56 6.82
CA GLU A 76 -10.40 -22.01 7.54
C GLU A 76 -10.65 -21.14 8.79
N GLY A 77 -11.88 -20.65 8.93
CA GLY A 77 -12.28 -19.80 10.06
C GLY A 77 -11.84 -18.34 9.95
N MET A 78 -11.29 -17.91 8.80
CA MET A 78 -11.00 -16.50 8.56
C MET A 78 -12.27 -15.72 8.21
N GLU A 79 -12.33 -14.47 8.68
CA GLU A 79 -13.32 -13.49 8.27
C GLU A 79 -12.61 -12.39 7.47
N LEU A 80 -13.11 -12.12 6.26
CA LEU A 80 -12.55 -11.09 5.39
C LEU A 80 -13.42 -9.83 5.45
N ARG A 81 -12.83 -8.73 5.92
CA ARG A 81 -13.42 -7.39 5.93
C ARG A 81 -12.74 -6.53 4.88
N VAL A 82 -13.49 -5.69 4.18
CA VAL A 82 -12.95 -4.77 3.18
C VAL A 82 -13.10 -3.33 3.66
N GLU A 83 -12.08 -2.52 3.45
CA GLU A 83 -12.09 -1.09 3.82
C GLU A 83 -12.29 -0.22 2.59
N VAL A 84 -13.31 0.64 2.65
CA VAL A 84 -13.68 1.58 1.59
C VAL A 84 -13.14 2.95 1.91
N ALA A 85 -12.39 3.55 0.99
CA ALA A 85 -11.96 4.94 1.03
C ALA A 85 -12.55 5.69 -0.17
N GLY A 86 -13.52 6.59 0.11
CA GLY A 86 -14.31 7.23 -0.93
C GLY A 86 -15.20 6.22 -1.66
N ASP A 87 -14.99 6.06 -2.97
CA ASP A 87 -15.75 5.12 -3.82
C ASP A 87 -14.96 3.83 -4.15
N ALA A 88 -13.77 3.66 -3.58
CA ALA A 88 -12.87 2.54 -3.88
C ALA A 88 -12.53 1.74 -2.62
N ILE A 89 -12.44 0.41 -2.77
CA ILE A 89 -11.90 -0.44 -1.71
C ILE A 89 -10.38 -0.35 -1.78
N VAL A 90 -9.71 -0.10 -0.66
CA VAL A 90 -8.26 0.14 -0.63
C VAL A 90 -7.48 -0.86 0.23
N ALA A 91 -8.14 -1.50 1.18
CA ALA A 91 -7.50 -2.47 2.06
C ALA A 91 -8.44 -3.65 2.37
N ALA A 92 -7.84 -4.76 2.75
CA ALA A 92 -8.55 -5.97 3.17
C ALA A 92 -8.01 -6.42 4.52
N THR A 93 -8.89 -6.60 5.50
CA THR A 93 -8.55 -7.07 6.83
C THR A 93 -9.01 -8.51 6.98
N VAL A 94 -8.05 -9.40 7.21
CA VAL A 94 -8.30 -10.80 7.55
C VAL A 94 -8.31 -10.93 9.06
N VAL A 95 -9.46 -11.28 9.63
CA VAL A 95 -9.63 -11.55 11.06
C VAL A 95 -9.62 -13.06 11.27
N LEU A 96 -8.81 -13.51 12.23
CA LEU A 96 -8.71 -14.90 12.61
C LEU A 96 -8.67 -15.00 14.14
N ARG A 97 -9.78 -15.45 14.73
CA ARG A 97 -9.97 -15.51 16.19
C ARG A 97 -9.69 -14.14 16.82
N ASP A 98 -8.74 -14.05 17.75
CA ASP A 98 -8.37 -12.82 18.46
C ASP A 98 -7.22 -12.04 17.79
N SER A 99 -6.95 -12.30 16.52
CA SER A 99 -5.88 -11.64 15.74
C SER A 99 -6.38 -11.17 14.40
N ALA A 100 -5.81 -10.10 13.88
CA ALA A 100 -6.15 -9.60 12.55
C ALA A 100 -4.90 -9.14 11.79
N VAL A 101 -4.92 -9.27 10.47
CA VAL A 101 -3.94 -8.68 9.56
C VAL A 101 -4.66 -7.83 8.52
N GLN A 102 -4.35 -6.54 8.50
CA GLN A 102 -4.79 -5.63 7.44
C GLN A 102 -3.76 -5.63 6.32
N LEU A 103 -4.19 -5.97 5.11
CA LEU A 103 -3.41 -6.01 3.89
C LEU A 103 -3.77 -4.81 3.03
N GLN A 104 -2.76 -4.01 2.67
CA GLN A 104 -2.93 -2.86 1.81
C GLN A 104 -1.79 -2.79 0.80
N ALA A 105 -2.13 -2.78 -0.48
CA ALA A 105 -1.17 -2.71 -1.56
C ALA A 105 -1.10 -1.28 -2.12
N PHE A 106 0.10 -0.83 -2.43
CA PHE A 106 0.38 0.48 -3.00
C PHE A 106 1.21 0.33 -4.27
N ALA A 107 1.07 1.28 -5.19
CA ALA A 107 1.96 1.39 -6.32
C ALA A 107 3.34 1.89 -5.85
N ALA A 108 4.41 1.29 -6.38
CA ALA A 108 5.79 1.69 -6.07
C ALA A 108 6.57 2.01 -7.36
N PRO A 109 7.66 2.80 -7.27
CA PRO A 109 8.56 3.01 -8.39
C PRO A 109 9.20 1.70 -8.89
N LYS A 110 9.78 1.72 -10.09
CA LYS A 110 10.42 0.53 -10.69
C LYS A 110 11.75 0.13 -10.05
N ARG A 111 12.43 1.07 -9.40
CA ARG A 111 13.87 0.95 -9.06
C ARG A 111 14.17 1.06 -7.56
N GLU A 112 13.18 1.41 -6.76
CA GLU A 112 13.33 1.63 -5.32
C GLU A 112 12.10 1.07 -4.61
N GLY A 113 12.34 0.47 -3.44
CA GLY A 113 11.28 0.15 -2.50
C GLY A 113 10.85 1.40 -1.75
N ILE A 114 9.61 1.43 -1.28
CA ILE A 114 9.08 2.55 -0.48
C ILE A 114 8.95 2.17 0.99
N TRP A 115 9.19 0.89 1.36
CA TRP A 115 8.98 0.44 2.73
C TRP A 115 9.82 1.21 3.75
N GLY A 116 11.11 1.44 3.47
CA GLY A 116 12.00 2.16 4.38
C GLY A 116 11.46 3.54 4.76
N GLU A 117 11.09 4.33 3.75
CA GLU A 117 10.50 5.67 3.95
C GLU A 117 9.14 5.61 4.65
N VAL A 118 8.25 4.72 4.18
CA VAL A 118 6.91 4.55 4.78
C VAL A 118 7.02 4.13 6.24
N ARG A 119 7.97 3.27 6.58
CA ARG A 119 8.22 2.82 7.96
C ARG A 119 8.68 3.97 8.85
N GLU A 120 9.58 4.83 8.36
CA GLU A 120 10.02 6.03 9.08
C GLU A 120 8.87 7.03 9.31
N GLU A 121 8.01 7.21 8.31
CA GLU A 121 6.82 8.07 8.42
C GLU A 121 5.81 7.53 9.44
N ILE A 122 5.53 6.22 9.42
CA ILE A 122 4.65 5.57 10.40
C ILE A 122 5.25 5.71 11.81
N ALA A 123 6.55 5.46 11.96
CA ALA A 123 7.28 5.62 13.21
C ALA A 123 7.13 7.04 13.79
N SER A 124 7.35 8.06 12.95
CA SER A 124 7.18 9.46 13.32
C SER A 124 5.73 9.77 13.71
N GLY A 125 4.76 9.32 12.91
CA GLY A 125 3.33 9.55 13.17
C GLY A 125 2.84 8.95 14.48
N ILE A 126 3.29 7.75 14.82
CA ILE A 126 2.93 7.08 16.09
C ILE A 126 3.60 7.77 17.28
N THR A 127 4.88 8.15 17.14
CA THR A 127 5.61 8.85 18.21
C THR A 127 4.96 10.20 18.53
N GLN A 128 4.48 10.93 17.52
CA GLN A 128 3.74 12.19 17.70
C GLN A 128 2.41 12.01 18.45
N GLN A 129 1.77 10.84 18.32
CA GLN A 129 0.56 10.48 19.06
C GLN A 129 0.85 10.01 20.50
N GLY A 130 2.11 10.02 20.93
CA GLY A 130 2.54 9.53 22.24
C GLY A 130 2.66 8.02 22.32
N GLY A 131 2.70 7.32 21.18
CA GLY A 131 2.97 5.90 21.12
C GLY A 131 4.46 5.58 21.25
N ILE A 132 4.75 4.33 21.61
CA ILE A 132 6.12 3.80 21.67
C ILE A 132 6.32 2.92 20.45
N ILE A 133 7.48 3.06 19.81
CA ILE A 133 7.86 2.25 18.65
C ILE A 133 9.16 1.51 18.93
N ASP A 134 9.30 0.34 18.32
CA ASP A 134 10.51 -0.47 18.31
C ASP A 134 10.68 -1.07 16.91
N GLU A 135 11.88 -0.92 16.35
CA GLU A 135 12.22 -1.42 15.03
C GLU A 135 13.01 -2.72 15.16
N VAL A 136 12.47 -3.80 14.61
CA VAL A 136 13.02 -5.15 14.78
C VAL A 136 13.10 -5.84 13.43
N GLU A 137 14.12 -6.65 13.21
CA GLU A 137 14.18 -7.55 12.05
C GLU A 137 13.43 -8.85 12.36
N GLY A 138 12.35 -9.10 11.63
CA GLY A 138 11.50 -10.28 11.78
C GLY A 138 11.55 -11.21 10.56
N PRO A 139 10.71 -12.26 10.54
CA PRO A 139 10.66 -13.21 9.43
C PRO A 139 10.31 -12.57 8.08
N LEU A 140 9.59 -11.45 8.09
CA LEU A 140 9.19 -10.68 6.90
C LEU A 140 10.17 -9.52 6.58
N GLY A 141 11.35 -9.51 7.21
CA GLY A 141 12.31 -8.41 7.14
C GLY A 141 12.07 -7.36 8.24
N TRP A 142 12.48 -6.13 7.99
CA TRP A 142 12.33 -5.03 8.93
C TRP A 142 10.85 -4.74 9.24
N GLU A 143 10.48 -4.82 10.51
CA GLU A 143 9.15 -4.58 11.03
C GLU A 143 9.15 -3.48 12.10
N LEU A 144 8.03 -2.77 12.22
CA LEU A 144 7.82 -1.76 13.26
C LEU A 144 6.80 -2.27 14.26
N ARG A 145 7.23 -2.50 15.49
CA ARG A 145 6.36 -2.83 16.62
C ARG A 145 5.95 -1.53 17.30
N ALA A 146 4.66 -1.31 17.45
CA ALA A 146 4.15 -0.09 18.02
C ALA A 146 3.12 -0.35 19.12
N GLN A 147 3.17 0.51 20.14
CA GLN A 147 2.20 0.63 21.21
C GLN A 147 1.47 1.96 21.01
N VAL A 148 0.27 1.89 20.46
CA VAL A 148 -0.54 3.07 20.17
C VAL A 148 -1.51 3.30 21.32
N PRO A 149 -1.51 4.48 21.96
CA PRO A 149 -2.51 4.82 22.95
C PRO A 149 -3.87 4.96 22.26
N VAL A 150 -4.86 4.21 22.73
CA VAL A 150 -6.23 4.22 22.20
C VAL A 150 -7.21 4.50 23.32
N GLN A 151 -8.29 5.22 23.02
CA GLN A 151 -9.37 5.40 23.97
C GLN A 151 -10.38 4.27 23.81
N LEU A 152 -10.56 3.47 24.85
CA LEU A 152 -11.54 2.39 24.85
C LEU A 152 -12.96 2.97 24.89
N PRO A 153 -13.98 2.21 24.45
CA PRO A 153 -15.39 2.60 24.54
C PRO A 153 -15.83 3.00 25.96
N ASP A 154 -15.18 2.42 26.98
CA ASP A 154 -15.41 2.72 28.39
C ASP A 154 -14.78 4.05 28.87
N GLY A 155 -14.24 4.87 27.96
CA GLY A 155 -13.56 6.14 28.26
C GLY A 155 -12.19 6.00 28.92
N LYS A 156 -11.70 4.76 29.10
CA LYS A 156 -10.37 4.47 29.64
C LYS A 156 -9.31 4.55 28.55
N ASN A 157 -8.13 5.03 28.91
CA ASN A 157 -6.96 4.92 28.05
C ASN A 157 -6.46 3.47 28.07
N GLY A 158 -6.31 2.87 26.90
CA GLY A 158 -5.65 1.60 26.72
C GLY A 158 -4.50 1.72 25.73
N VAL A 159 -3.80 0.61 25.55
CA VAL A 159 -2.69 0.51 24.62
C VAL A 159 -3.02 -0.59 23.64
N GLN A 160 -2.97 -0.27 22.36
CA GLN A 160 -3.08 -1.23 21.28
C GLN A 160 -1.69 -1.58 20.76
N LEU A 161 -1.34 -2.86 20.86
CA LEU A 161 -0.12 -3.41 20.28
C LEU A 161 -0.38 -3.72 18.81
N VAL A 162 0.46 -3.17 17.93
CA VAL A 162 0.38 -3.39 16.48
C VAL A 162 1.77 -3.65 15.91
N ARG A 163 1.84 -4.48 14.87
CA ARG A 163 3.05 -4.74 14.09
C ARG A 163 2.82 -4.29 12.66
N PHE A 164 3.65 -3.38 12.17
CA PHE A 164 3.68 -3.00 10.77
C PHE A 164 4.77 -3.79 10.07
N VAL A 165 4.37 -4.52 9.04
CA VAL A 165 5.25 -5.26 8.15
C VAL A 165 5.06 -4.72 6.75
N GLY A 166 6.11 -4.74 5.94
CA GLY A 166 6.07 -4.18 4.61
C GLY A 166 7.06 -4.89 3.70
N VAL A 167 6.62 -5.21 2.49
CA VAL A 167 7.47 -5.86 1.49
C VAL A 167 7.32 -5.17 0.15
N ASP A 168 8.45 -4.78 -0.42
CA ASP A 168 8.56 -4.17 -1.74
C ASP A 168 8.65 -5.24 -2.84
N GLY A 169 7.81 -5.10 -3.85
CA GLY A 169 7.77 -5.96 -5.03
C GLY A 169 7.92 -5.18 -6.35
N PRO A 170 7.71 -5.84 -7.50
CA PRO A 170 7.85 -5.23 -8.81
C PRO A 170 6.81 -4.13 -9.05
N ARG A 171 7.18 -2.86 -8.78
CA ARG A 171 6.32 -1.67 -8.96
C ARG A 171 5.12 -1.64 -8.00
N TRP A 172 5.18 -2.38 -6.92
CA TRP A 172 4.20 -2.35 -5.85
C TRP A 172 4.87 -2.54 -4.49
N PHE A 173 4.15 -2.17 -3.45
CA PHE A 173 4.53 -2.36 -2.06
C PHE A 173 3.31 -2.90 -1.31
N LEU A 174 3.48 -3.99 -0.57
CA LEU A 174 2.42 -4.56 0.27
C LEU A 174 2.72 -4.23 1.72
N ARG A 175 1.76 -3.57 2.38
CA ARG A 175 1.78 -3.30 3.82
C ARG A 175 0.85 -4.26 4.54
N GLY A 176 1.35 -4.82 5.64
CA GLY A 176 0.61 -5.61 6.60
C GLY A 176 0.54 -4.87 7.94
N VAL A 177 -0.65 -4.78 8.54
CA VAL A 177 -0.80 -4.33 9.93
C VAL A 177 -1.38 -5.48 10.73
N ILE A 178 -0.54 -6.07 11.58
CA ILE A 178 -0.93 -7.16 12.47
C ILE A 178 -1.37 -6.57 13.81
N SER A 179 -2.54 -6.96 14.29
CA SER A 179 -3.11 -6.50 15.56
C SER A 179 -3.70 -7.67 16.37
N GLY A 180 -4.01 -7.41 17.64
CA GLY A 180 -4.54 -8.42 18.55
C GLY A 180 -3.46 -9.37 19.06
N GLN A 181 -3.81 -10.63 19.32
CA GLN A 181 -2.86 -11.62 19.85
C GLN A 181 -1.70 -11.89 18.89
N GLY A 182 -1.91 -11.78 17.57
CA GLY A 182 -0.87 -11.91 16.54
C GLY A 182 0.21 -10.82 16.59
N ALA A 183 -0.04 -9.69 17.27
CA ALA A 183 0.99 -8.68 17.47
C ALA A 183 1.99 -9.04 18.58
N VAL A 184 1.64 -9.99 19.46
CA VAL A 184 2.39 -10.32 20.70
C VAL A 184 2.84 -11.78 20.74
N GLN A 185 1.99 -12.71 20.29
CA GLN A 185 2.23 -14.15 20.34
C GLN A 185 2.82 -14.65 19.02
N PRO A 186 4.02 -15.28 19.03
CA PRO A 186 4.66 -15.81 17.82
C PRO A 186 3.81 -16.85 17.07
N ASP A 187 3.10 -17.73 17.79
CA ASP A 187 2.29 -18.78 17.16
C ASP A 187 1.10 -18.21 16.37
N ALA A 188 0.40 -17.23 16.96
CA ALA A 188 -0.69 -16.52 16.28
C ALA A 188 -0.16 -15.65 15.14
N ALA A 189 1.03 -15.07 15.30
CA ALA A 189 1.70 -14.31 14.25
C ALA A 189 2.07 -15.20 13.05
N GLY A 190 2.57 -16.42 13.27
CA GLY A 190 3.04 -17.29 12.20
C GLY A 190 1.98 -17.58 11.13
N LEU A 191 0.72 -17.75 11.53
CA LEU A 191 -0.38 -17.95 10.58
C LEU A 191 -0.72 -16.67 9.80
N LEU A 192 -0.74 -15.51 10.45
CA LEU A 192 -0.96 -14.21 9.78
C LEU A 192 0.21 -13.84 8.86
N GLU A 193 1.43 -14.15 9.26
CA GLU A 193 2.64 -13.99 8.45
C GLU A 193 2.61 -14.90 7.23
N THR A 194 2.10 -16.12 7.37
CA THR A 194 1.88 -17.03 6.24
C THR A 194 0.85 -16.45 5.27
N ILE A 195 -0.27 -15.93 5.77
CA ILE A 195 -1.28 -15.24 4.94
C ILE A 195 -0.66 -14.06 4.18
N PHE A 196 0.15 -13.27 4.87
CA PHE A 196 0.86 -12.14 4.28
C PHE A 196 1.82 -12.60 3.16
N ARG A 197 2.64 -13.63 3.42
CA ARG A 197 3.57 -14.24 2.45
C ARG A 197 2.87 -14.85 1.23
N ASP A 198 1.72 -15.48 1.44
CA ASP A 198 0.98 -16.15 0.36
C ASP A 198 0.05 -15.22 -0.41
N THR A 199 -0.01 -13.94 -0.02
CA THR A 199 -0.74 -12.90 -0.73
C THR A 199 -0.08 -12.62 -2.08
N VAL A 200 -0.88 -12.54 -3.14
CA VAL A 200 -0.42 -12.19 -4.48
C VAL A 200 -0.89 -10.78 -4.81
N VAL A 201 0.02 -9.89 -5.21
CA VAL A 201 -0.31 -8.51 -5.54
C VAL A 201 -0.54 -8.35 -7.04
N VAL A 202 -1.62 -7.66 -7.38
CA VAL A 202 -2.06 -7.38 -8.75
C VAL A 202 -2.12 -5.87 -8.93
N ARG A 203 -0.96 -5.26 -9.19
CA ARG A 203 -0.88 -3.82 -9.47
C ARG A 203 -1.59 -3.40 -10.75
N GLY A 204 -1.76 -4.33 -11.69
CA GLY A 204 -2.36 -4.08 -13.01
C GLY A 204 -1.51 -3.21 -13.93
N GLU A 205 -2.00 -2.97 -15.14
CA GLU A 205 -1.25 -2.23 -16.17
C GLU A 205 -1.53 -0.72 -16.17
N GLY A 206 -2.57 -0.28 -15.45
CA GLY A 206 -3.00 1.11 -15.41
C GLY A 206 -1.91 2.09 -14.93
N PRO A 207 -2.01 3.37 -15.32
CA PRO A 207 -1.20 4.43 -14.72
C PRO A 207 -1.58 4.59 -13.24
N MET A 208 -0.58 4.59 -12.35
CA MET A 208 -0.72 4.84 -10.92
C MET A 208 0.49 5.63 -10.48
N ALA A 209 0.31 6.67 -9.67
CA ALA A 209 1.43 7.38 -9.08
C ALA A 209 2.07 6.50 -7.99
N PRO A 210 3.38 6.64 -7.74
CA PRO A 210 3.98 6.03 -6.56
C PRO A 210 3.21 6.43 -5.29
N ARG A 211 3.02 5.48 -4.38
CA ARG A 211 2.29 5.61 -3.11
C ARG A 211 0.77 5.70 -3.24
N ASP A 212 0.21 5.63 -4.44
CA ASP A 212 -1.25 5.46 -4.60
C ASP A 212 -1.68 4.06 -4.16
N PRO A 213 -2.78 3.93 -3.40
CA PRO A 213 -3.33 2.62 -3.04
C PRO A 213 -3.83 1.89 -4.30
N ILE A 214 -3.54 0.60 -4.40
CA ILE A 214 -4.06 -0.26 -5.45
C ILE A 214 -5.51 -0.59 -5.10
N VAL A 215 -6.42 -0.21 -5.99
CA VAL A 215 -7.86 -0.40 -5.80
C VAL A 215 -8.21 -1.88 -5.80
N LEU A 216 -8.95 -2.29 -4.77
CA LEU A 216 -9.51 -3.61 -4.61
C LEU A 216 -10.97 -3.65 -5.11
N LYS A 217 -11.48 -4.86 -5.31
CA LYS A 217 -12.84 -5.18 -5.74
C LYS A 217 -13.45 -6.15 -4.76
N LEU A 218 -14.76 -6.08 -4.60
CA LEU A 218 -15.50 -7.10 -3.87
C LEU A 218 -15.40 -8.44 -4.62
N PRO A 219 -15.17 -9.56 -3.92
CA PRO A 219 -15.25 -10.88 -4.52
C PRO A 219 -16.66 -11.10 -5.09
N ASN A 220 -16.76 -11.80 -6.22
CA ASN A 220 -18.06 -12.17 -6.80
C ASN A 220 -18.88 -13.08 -5.86
N ASP A 221 -18.22 -13.77 -4.92
CA ASP A 221 -18.85 -14.65 -3.92
C ASP A 221 -19.06 -13.98 -2.55
N ALA A 222 -18.79 -12.68 -2.41
CA ALA A 222 -18.97 -11.99 -1.14
C ALA A 222 -20.46 -11.67 -0.89
N GLN A 223 -21.06 -12.36 0.08
CA GLN A 223 -22.27 -11.86 0.74
C GLN A 223 -21.89 -10.64 1.57
N MET A 224 -22.27 -9.44 1.11
CA MET A 224 -22.23 -8.26 1.96
C MET A 224 -23.16 -8.50 3.15
N VAL A 225 -22.59 -8.58 4.36
CA VAL A 225 -23.33 -8.33 5.59
C VAL A 225 -23.15 -6.84 5.90
N PRO A 226 -24.16 -5.99 5.61
CA PRO A 226 -24.09 -4.60 6.04
C PRO A 226 -24.17 -4.60 7.57
N GLU A 227 -23.12 -4.14 8.23
CA GLU A 227 -23.20 -3.76 9.63
C GLU A 227 -24.18 -2.58 9.72
N GLY A 228 -25.39 -2.84 10.23
CA GLY A 228 -26.33 -1.80 10.64
C GLY A 228 -27.51 -1.49 9.70
N VAL A 229 -28.41 -2.46 9.51
CA VAL A 229 -29.85 -2.15 9.50
C VAL A 229 -30.55 -3.11 10.44
N GLN A 230 -30.94 -2.60 11.61
CA GLN A 230 -31.94 -3.25 12.45
C GLN A 230 -33.20 -3.38 11.60
N GLN A 231 -33.54 -4.61 11.23
CA GLN A 231 -34.89 -4.94 10.80
C GLN A 231 -35.79 -4.76 12.02
N GLU A 232 -36.40 -3.59 12.13
CA GLU A 232 -37.60 -3.44 12.94
C GLU A 232 -38.75 -4.15 12.21
N ASP A 233 -39.18 -5.20 12.89
CA ASP A 233 -40.34 -6.05 12.77
C ASP A 233 -41.49 -5.62 11.85
N GLN A 234 -41.94 -6.65 11.12
CA GLN A 234 -43.30 -6.79 10.62
C GLN A 234 -44.31 -6.61 11.76
N GLU A 235 -45.26 -5.69 11.61
CA GLU A 235 -46.66 -5.94 11.99
C GLU A 235 -47.62 -4.90 11.39
N SER A 236 -48.41 -5.31 10.41
CA SER A 236 -49.84 -4.98 10.30
C SER A 236 -50.47 -5.73 9.13
N SER A 237 -50.74 -7.01 9.36
CA SER A 237 -51.73 -7.73 8.58
C SER A 237 -53.13 -7.26 9.01
N LYS A 238 -53.92 -6.78 8.04
CA LYS A 238 -55.40 -6.84 7.91
C LYS A 238 -55.89 -5.54 7.25
N PHE A 239 -56.36 -5.63 6.01
CA PHE A 239 -57.70 -5.19 5.56
C PHE A 239 -57.74 -5.09 4.03
N SER A 240 -58.78 -5.70 3.45
CA SER A 240 -59.36 -5.49 2.11
C SER A 240 -58.43 -5.61 0.89
N GLY A 241 -58.68 -6.52 -0.06
CA GLY A 241 -59.95 -6.65 -0.78
C GLY A 241 -59.75 -6.02 -2.17
N GLY A 242 -59.97 -6.80 -3.23
CA GLY A 242 -59.55 -6.47 -4.60
C GLY A 242 -60.27 -5.31 -5.29
N MET A 243 -60.03 -5.22 -6.61
CA MET A 243 -60.31 -4.14 -7.58
C MET A 243 -59.16 -3.13 -7.69
N GLY A 244 -58.68 -2.73 -8.86
CA GLY A 244 -59.17 -2.90 -10.22
C GLY A 244 -58.67 -1.72 -11.05
N GLN A 245 -58.18 -2.01 -12.25
CA GLN A 245 -58.16 -1.17 -13.45
C GLN A 245 -57.63 0.28 -13.39
N LEU A 246 -56.60 0.47 -14.20
CA LEU A 246 -56.06 1.72 -14.75
C LEU A 246 -57.16 2.69 -15.23
N GLN A 247 -57.01 3.98 -14.90
CA GLN A 247 -57.58 5.10 -15.66
C GLN A 247 -56.66 6.33 -15.55
N ARG A 248 -56.10 6.77 -16.69
CA ARG A 248 -55.44 8.08 -16.83
C ARG A 248 -56.49 9.18 -16.80
N GLY A 249 -56.27 10.20 -15.98
CA GLY A 249 -57.11 11.41 -15.96
C GLY A 249 -56.92 12.28 -17.22
N PRO A 250 -57.93 13.08 -17.60
CA PRO A 250 -57.95 13.84 -18.84
C PRO A 250 -57.03 15.07 -18.83
N GLU A 251 -56.41 15.32 -19.99
CA GLU A 251 -55.58 16.49 -20.32
C GLU A 251 -56.39 17.80 -20.25
N ILE A 252 -55.83 18.84 -19.63
CA ILE A 252 -56.36 20.20 -19.70
C ILE A 252 -55.39 21.06 -20.51
N THR A 253 -55.78 21.31 -21.77
CA THR A 253 -55.27 22.39 -22.61
C THR A 253 -55.97 23.68 -22.19
N GLU A 254 -55.23 24.69 -21.73
CA GLU A 254 -55.77 26.03 -21.50
C GLU A 254 -55.30 26.96 -22.63
N VAL A 255 -56.27 27.49 -23.38
CA VAL A 255 -56.10 28.52 -24.38
C VAL A 255 -56.73 29.80 -23.82
N ARG A 256 -55.93 30.81 -23.51
CA ARG A 256 -56.27 32.21 -23.78
C ARG A 256 -55.06 33.13 -23.75
#